data_AF-A0A2K8MGI8-F1
#
_entry.id   AF-A0A2K8MGI8-F1
#
_cell.length_a   1.000
_cell.length_b   1.000
_cell.length_c   1.000
_cell.angle_alpha   90.00
_cell.angle_beta   90.00
_cell.angle_gamma   90.00
#
_symmetry.space_group_name_H-M   'P 1'
#
loop_
_entity.id
_entity.type
_entity.pdbx_description
1 polymer ?
#
loop_
_entity_poly.entity_id
_entity_poly.type
_entity_poly.pdbx_seq_one_letter_code
_entity_poly.pdbx_strand_id
1 'polypeptide(L)'
;MQIDEAKRAARERVWALLDAAAVDPRGRSAVGSIPSFVGAEVAAQRLAALEAWREARVVKCNPDRAQLPVRETALRDGKTVYMAVPAMAKPEPFYALDPDTVGLDAARSKYAADVAPTVGPGQMEPVDLVVCGTVAVDRRGVRVGKGAGYSDLEVALLVEAGRIGPQTTIVTTVHQLQVVDTDLPETDHDFSVDIIVTPEQTIFCDARRRPTGISWSHLSREKIRAIPALSARAEAQRLGDPAGDKP
;
A
#
# COMPACT_ATOMS: atom_id res chain seq x y z
N MET A 1 14.94 3.77 16.85
CA MET A 1 14.88 5.10 17.52
C MET A 1 15.25 6.25 16.59
N GLN A 2 16.49 6.40 16.12
CA GLN A 2 16.84 7.50 15.19
C GLN A 2 16.08 7.44 13.85
N ILE A 3 15.92 6.24 13.27
CA ILE A 3 15.17 6.06 12.01
C ILE A 3 13.68 6.37 12.18
N ASP A 4 13.05 5.88 13.25
CA ASP A 4 11.62 6.10 13.50
C ASP A 4 11.31 7.58 13.73
N GLU A 5 12.21 8.28 14.42
CA GLU A 5 12.14 9.72 14.63
C GLU A 5 12.31 10.49 13.32
N ALA A 6 13.27 10.10 12.48
CA ALA A 6 13.44 10.69 11.15
C ALA A 6 12.21 10.45 10.25
N LYS A 7 11.64 9.23 10.25
CA LYS A 7 10.38 8.92 9.55
C LYS A 7 9.22 9.77 10.08
N ARG A 8 9.15 10.00 11.40
CA ARG A 8 8.14 10.88 12.01
C ARG A 8 8.32 12.33 11.57
N ALA A 9 9.53 12.87 11.63
CA ALA A 9 9.82 14.23 11.20
C ALA A 9 9.48 14.44 9.72
N ALA A 10 9.77 13.46 8.85
CA ALA A 10 9.38 13.50 7.44
C ALA A 10 7.86 13.57 7.25
N ARG A 11 7.08 12.79 8.02
CA ARG A 11 5.61 12.86 7.99
C ARG A 11 5.10 14.23 8.44
N GLU A 12 5.56 14.70 9.58
CA GLU A 12 5.11 15.98 10.17
C GLU A 12 5.41 17.15 9.23
N ARG A 13 6.60 17.19 8.64
CA ARG A 13 6.98 18.21 7.66
C ARG A 13 6.05 18.20 6.44
N VAL A 14 5.82 17.02 5.84
CA VAL A 14 4.99 16.93 4.63
C VAL A 14 3.52 17.21 4.94
N TRP A 15 2.98 16.73 6.06
CA TRP A 15 1.62 17.08 6.48
C TRP A 15 1.46 18.59 6.68
N ALA A 16 2.39 19.25 7.37
CA ALA A 16 2.34 20.70 7.56
C ALA A 16 2.38 21.46 6.22
N LEU A 17 3.21 21.00 5.27
CA LEU A 17 3.31 21.59 3.93
C LEU A 17 1.99 21.46 3.14
N LEU A 18 1.36 20.29 3.19
CA LEU A 18 0.10 20.03 2.49
C LEU A 18 -1.07 20.81 3.10
N ASP A 19 -1.10 20.94 4.43
CA ASP A 19 -2.11 21.73 5.15
C ASP A 19 -1.96 23.21 4.83
N ALA A 20 -0.74 23.73 4.83
CA ALA A 20 -0.45 25.12 4.45
C ALA A 20 -0.85 25.43 3.00
N ALA A 21 -0.70 24.46 2.10
CA ALA A 21 -1.09 24.57 0.70
C ALA A 21 -2.58 24.24 0.44
N ALA A 22 -3.34 23.86 1.49
CA ALA A 22 -4.77 23.51 1.41
C ALA A 22 -5.12 22.52 0.28
N VAL A 23 -4.26 21.53 0.05
CA VAL A 23 -4.40 20.65 -1.12
C VAL A 23 -5.52 19.62 -0.99
N ASP A 24 -6.05 19.37 0.21
CA ASP A 24 -7.13 18.41 0.42
C ASP A 24 -8.44 18.97 -0.16
N PRO A 25 -9.13 18.25 -1.08
CA PRO A 25 -10.34 18.76 -1.74
C PRO A 25 -11.53 18.97 -0.80
N ARG A 26 -11.45 18.52 0.46
CA ARG A 26 -12.48 18.74 1.50
C ARG A 26 -12.00 19.68 2.61
N GLY A 27 -10.85 20.33 2.45
CA GLY A 27 -10.27 21.21 3.48
C GLY A 27 -9.94 20.49 4.78
N ARG A 28 -9.64 19.18 4.73
CA ARG A 28 -9.26 18.41 5.91
C ARG A 28 -7.75 18.41 6.10
N SER A 29 -7.32 18.38 7.36
CA SER A 29 -5.89 18.21 7.68
C SER A 29 -5.37 16.86 7.20
N ALA A 30 -4.14 16.87 6.68
CA ALA A 30 -3.41 15.69 6.25
C ALA A 30 -2.87 14.87 7.44
N VAL A 31 -2.71 15.48 8.63
CA VAL A 31 -2.08 14.88 9.81
C VAL A 31 -2.71 13.52 10.15
N GLY A 32 -1.84 12.51 10.34
CA GLY A 32 -2.25 11.16 10.72
C GLY A 32 -2.82 10.30 9.58
N SER A 33 -2.86 10.82 8.34
CA SER A 33 -3.46 10.13 7.19
C SER A 33 -2.49 9.97 6.02
N ILE A 34 -2.84 9.09 5.08
CA ILE A 34 -2.32 9.19 3.72
C ILE A 34 -3.01 10.41 3.07
N PRO A 35 -2.28 11.47 2.69
CA PRO A 35 -2.90 12.73 2.30
C PRO A 35 -3.74 12.59 1.04
N SER A 36 -4.98 13.08 1.08
CA SER A 36 -5.76 13.31 -0.11
C SER A 36 -5.33 14.63 -0.74
N PHE A 37 -5.45 14.74 -2.06
CA PHE A 37 -5.06 15.96 -2.76
C PHE A 37 -5.95 16.23 -3.97
N VAL A 38 -6.09 17.51 -4.33
CA VAL A 38 -6.67 17.95 -5.60
C VAL A 38 -5.77 17.46 -6.73
N GLY A 39 -6.38 16.86 -7.76
CA GLY A 39 -5.64 16.29 -8.89
C GLY A 39 -5.32 14.80 -8.76
N ALA A 40 -5.85 14.11 -7.75
CA ALA A 40 -5.72 12.65 -7.63
C ALA A 40 -6.26 11.90 -8.86
N GLU A 41 -7.32 12.42 -9.49
CA GLU A 41 -7.86 11.92 -10.76
C GLU A 41 -6.87 12.09 -11.92
N VAL A 42 -6.16 13.22 -11.98
CA VAL A 42 -5.13 13.47 -13.00
C VAL A 42 -3.94 12.54 -12.81
N ALA A 43 -3.51 12.32 -11.56
CA ALA A 43 -2.45 11.35 -11.26
C ALA A 43 -2.88 9.92 -11.65
N ALA A 44 -4.14 9.53 -11.39
CA ALA A 44 -4.67 8.24 -11.81
C ALA A 44 -4.72 8.09 -13.34
N GLN A 45 -5.15 9.12 -14.06
CA GLN A 45 -5.14 9.13 -15.53
C GLN A 45 -3.72 9.02 -16.10
N ARG A 46 -2.74 9.70 -15.48
CA ARG A 46 -1.35 9.59 -15.90
C ARG A 46 -0.79 8.19 -15.63
N LEU A 47 -1.12 7.59 -14.49
CA LEU A 47 -0.80 6.18 -14.22
C LEU A 47 -1.42 5.28 -15.29
N ALA A 48 -2.69 5.52 -15.66
CA ALA A 48 -3.40 4.73 -16.65
C ALA A 48 -2.79 4.81 -18.07
N ALA A 49 -2.03 5.86 -18.36
CA ALA A 49 -1.33 6.02 -19.62
C ALA A 49 -0.02 5.22 -19.71
N LEU A 50 0.48 4.67 -18.60
CA LEU A 50 1.74 3.90 -18.57
C LEU A 50 1.56 2.47 -19.08
N GLU A 51 2.61 1.90 -19.67
CA GLU A 51 2.63 0.50 -20.12
C GLU A 51 2.36 -0.47 -18.96
N ALA A 52 3.01 -0.26 -17.81
CA ALA A 52 2.79 -1.06 -16.60
C ALA A 52 1.33 -1.12 -16.15
N TRP A 53 0.51 -0.09 -16.45
CA TRP A 53 -0.93 -0.13 -16.20
C TRP A 53 -1.69 -0.89 -17.28
N ARG A 54 -1.37 -0.64 -18.55
CA ARG A 54 -2.03 -1.26 -19.70
C ARG A 54 -1.87 -2.78 -19.68
N GLU A 55 -0.71 -3.27 -19.30
CA GLU A 55 -0.39 -4.70 -19.20
C GLU A 55 -1.00 -5.36 -17.96
N ALA A 56 -1.15 -4.60 -16.86
CA ALA A 56 -1.67 -5.15 -15.61
C ALA A 56 -3.13 -5.58 -15.74
N ARG A 57 -3.43 -6.81 -15.30
CA ARG A 57 -4.80 -7.34 -15.17
C ARG A 57 -5.24 -7.37 -13.70
N VAL A 58 -4.30 -7.55 -12.79
CA VAL A 58 -4.53 -7.64 -11.35
C VAL A 58 -3.81 -6.50 -10.63
N VAL A 59 -4.59 -5.66 -9.94
CA VAL A 59 -4.08 -4.49 -9.23
C VAL A 59 -4.34 -4.63 -7.73
N LYS A 60 -3.30 -4.57 -6.90
CA LYS A 60 -3.47 -4.37 -5.46
C LYS A 60 -3.43 -2.87 -5.16
N CYS A 61 -4.45 -2.32 -4.53
CA CYS A 61 -4.52 -0.88 -4.25
C CYS A 61 -4.97 -0.59 -2.82
N ASN A 62 -4.20 0.22 -2.08
CA ASN A 62 -4.52 0.58 -0.69
C ASN A 62 -5.89 1.28 -0.62
N PRO A 63 -6.65 1.16 0.49
CA PRO A 63 -8.01 1.68 0.62
C PRO A 63 -8.10 3.21 0.83
N ASP A 64 -6.97 3.90 0.99
CA ASP A 64 -6.93 5.33 1.28
C ASP A 64 -7.63 6.17 0.20
N ARG A 65 -8.17 7.32 0.58
CA ARG A 65 -8.96 8.18 -0.33
C ARG A 65 -8.15 8.69 -1.51
N ALA A 66 -6.87 8.96 -1.30
CA ALA A 66 -5.95 9.44 -2.34
C ALA A 66 -5.83 8.45 -3.52
N GLN A 67 -6.05 7.16 -3.26
CA GLN A 67 -5.98 6.09 -4.26
C GLN A 67 -7.35 5.70 -4.82
N LEU A 68 -8.44 6.31 -4.37
CA LEU A 68 -9.79 6.00 -4.87
C LEU A 68 -9.91 6.17 -6.39
N PRO A 69 -9.41 7.26 -7.03
CA PRO A 69 -9.50 7.39 -8.48
C PRO A 69 -8.77 6.28 -9.23
N VAL A 70 -7.67 5.75 -8.67
CA VAL A 70 -6.95 4.62 -9.27
C VAL A 70 -7.79 3.34 -9.21
N ARG A 71 -8.44 3.06 -8.07
CA ARG A 71 -9.34 1.89 -7.94
C ARG A 71 -10.54 1.98 -8.87
N GLU A 72 -11.16 3.16 -8.96
CA GLU A 72 -12.25 3.39 -9.89
C GLU A 72 -11.80 3.22 -11.36
N THR A 73 -10.60 3.68 -11.71
CA THR A 73 -10.05 3.51 -13.07
C THR A 73 -9.77 2.03 -13.36
N ALA A 74 -9.18 1.29 -12.42
CA ALA A 74 -8.92 -0.14 -12.59
C ALA A 74 -10.21 -0.94 -12.87
N LEU A 75 -11.27 -0.69 -12.10
CA LEU A 75 -12.55 -1.36 -12.31
C LEU A 75 -13.18 -0.99 -13.67
N ARG A 76 -13.11 0.29 -14.09
CA ARG A 76 -13.58 0.71 -15.43
C ARG A 76 -12.80 0.04 -16.56
N ASP A 77 -11.52 -0.21 -16.34
CA ASP A 77 -10.64 -0.89 -17.30
C ASP A 77 -10.74 -2.43 -17.24
N GLY A 78 -11.70 -2.98 -16.49
CA GLY A 78 -11.92 -4.42 -16.39
C GLY A 78 -10.81 -5.18 -15.65
N LYS A 79 -10.12 -4.52 -14.71
CA LYS A 79 -9.05 -5.12 -13.90
C LYS A 79 -9.59 -5.62 -12.57
N THR A 80 -9.13 -6.78 -12.11
CA THR A 80 -9.39 -7.27 -10.76
C THR A 80 -8.62 -6.41 -9.76
N VAL A 81 -9.31 -5.87 -8.74
CA VAL A 81 -8.70 -5.04 -7.70
C VAL A 81 -8.72 -5.76 -6.36
N TYR A 82 -7.54 -5.97 -5.77
CA TYR A 82 -7.42 -6.38 -4.37
C TYR A 82 -7.19 -5.17 -3.48
N MET A 83 -8.08 -4.96 -2.51
CA MET A 83 -8.02 -3.84 -1.58
C MET A 83 -7.93 -4.35 -0.14
N ALA A 84 -6.95 -3.88 0.62
CA ALA A 84 -6.80 -4.30 2.02
C ALA A 84 -8.03 -3.94 2.86
N VAL A 85 -8.48 -4.90 3.67
CA VAL A 85 -9.46 -4.66 4.74
C VAL A 85 -8.82 -3.70 5.74
N PRO A 86 -9.54 -2.65 6.22
CA PRO A 86 -8.98 -1.71 7.19
C PRO A 86 -8.31 -2.40 8.38
N ALA A 87 -7.07 -1.99 8.67
CA ALA A 87 -6.21 -2.56 9.70
C ALA A 87 -5.94 -4.08 9.59
N MET A 88 -6.25 -4.70 8.44
CA MET A 88 -6.18 -6.15 8.25
C MET A 88 -6.95 -6.93 9.32
N ALA A 89 -8.07 -6.38 9.78
CA ALA A 89 -8.81 -6.86 10.95
C ALA A 89 -9.58 -8.18 10.72
N LYS A 90 -9.55 -8.74 9.51
CA LYS A 90 -10.22 -9.99 9.15
C LYS A 90 -9.19 -11.11 8.89
N PRO A 91 -9.53 -12.40 9.11
CA PRO A 91 -8.70 -13.55 8.74
C PRO A 91 -8.27 -13.55 7.28
N GLU A 92 -9.21 -13.17 6.41
CA GLU A 92 -9.01 -12.88 4.99
C GLU A 92 -8.88 -11.37 4.80
N PRO A 93 -7.66 -10.82 4.71
CA PRO A 93 -7.44 -9.39 4.92
C PRO A 93 -7.54 -8.56 3.65
N PHE A 94 -8.07 -9.11 2.54
CA PHE A 94 -8.24 -8.39 1.28
C PHE A 94 -9.67 -8.54 0.76
N TYR A 95 -10.28 -7.45 0.31
CA TYR A 95 -11.46 -7.50 -0.55
C TYR A 95 -11.03 -7.85 -1.97
N ALA A 96 -11.74 -8.76 -2.62
CA ALA A 96 -11.60 -9.05 -4.05
C ALA A 96 -12.70 -8.29 -4.81
N LEU A 97 -12.31 -7.27 -5.56
CA LEU A 97 -13.20 -6.47 -6.40
C LEU A 97 -13.04 -6.96 -7.85
N ASP A 98 -13.88 -7.91 -8.23
CA ASP A 98 -13.98 -8.39 -9.60
C ASP A 98 -15.00 -7.52 -10.36
N PRO A 99 -14.59 -6.79 -11.43
CA PRO A 99 -15.46 -5.87 -12.16
C PRO A 99 -16.67 -6.55 -12.82
N ASP A 100 -16.65 -7.88 -13.00
CA ASP A 100 -17.80 -8.63 -13.53
C ASP A 100 -18.87 -8.89 -12.45
N THR A 101 -18.52 -8.73 -11.16
CA THR A 101 -19.39 -9.07 -10.02
C THR A 101 -19.73 -7.88 -9.13
N VAL A 102 -18.87 -6.84 -9.08
CA VAL A 102 -19.10 -5.66 -8.25
C VAL A 102 -19.21 -4.39 -9.08
N GLY A 103 -20.03 -3.46 -8.60
CA GLY A 103 -20.14 -2.12 -9.16
C GLY A 103 -18.92 -1.24 -8.85
N LEU A 104 -18.83 -0.12 -9.56
CA LEU A 104 -17.77 0.87 -9.39
C LEU A 104 -17.69 1.45 -7.96
N ASP A 105 -18.83 1.51 -7.27
CA ASP A 105 -18.93 1.97 -5.88
C ASP A 105 -18.12 1.12 -4.90
N ALA A 106 -17.90 -0.16 -5.20
CA ALA A 106 -17.03 -1.06 -4.45
C ALA A 106 -15.57 -0.58 -4.39
N ALA A 107 -15.13 0.33 -5.26
CA ALA A 107 -13.83 1.01 -5.12
C ALA A 107 -13.68 1.77 -3.78
N ARG A 108 -14.78 2.09 -3.10
CA ARG A 108 -14.79 2.71 -1.77
C ARG A 108 -14.83 1.63 -0.70
N SER A 109 -13.87 1.66 0.23
CA SER A 109 -13.74 0.64 1.28
C SER A 109 -14.99 0.40 2.12
N LYS A 110 -15.80 1.43 2.36
CA LYS A 110 -17.10 1.30 3.05
C LYS A 110 -18.08 0.41 2.28
N TYR A 111 -18.17 0.58 0.96
CA TYR A 111 -19.10 -0.16 0.12
C TYR A 111 -18.56 -1.57 -0.19
N ALA A 112 -17.25 -1.70 -0.42
CA ALA A 112 -16.60 -3.01 -0.54
C ALA A 112 -16.91 -3.93 0.65
N ALA A 113 -17.00 -3.38 1.86
CA ALA A 113 -17.34 -4.16 3.05
C ALA A 113 -18.71 -4.85 2.98
N ASP A 114 -19.64 -4.29 2.20
CA ASP A 114 -21.01 -4.78 2.07
C ASP A 114 -21.18 -5.71 0.86
N VAL A 115 -20.41 -5.50 -0.22
CA VAL A 115 -20.65 -6.16 -1.52
C VAL A 115 -19.52 -7.08 -1.99
N ALA A 116 -18.29 -6.91 -1.49
CA ALA A 116 -17.14 -7.66 -1.98
C ALA A 116 -16.76 -8.81 -1.03
N PRO A 117 -16.46 -10.01 -1.56
CA PRO A 117 -15.93 -11.09 -0.75
C PRO A 117 -14.55 -10.74 -0.22
N THR A 118 -14.20 -11.32 0.94
CA THR A 118 -12.83 -11.29 1.45
C THR A 118 -12.06 -12.51 0.99
N VAL A 119 -10.75 -12.36 0.83
CA VAL A 119 -9.82 -13.43 0.48
C VAL A 119 -8.52 -13.32 1.27
N GLY A 120 -7.90 -14.46 1.52
CA GLY A 120 -6.54 -14.57 2.03
C GLY A 120 -5.48 -14.49 0.91
N PRO A 121 -4.19 -14.26 1.25
CA PRO A 121 -3.09 -14.25 0.27
C PRO A 121 -3.02 -15.49 -0.64
N GLY A 122 -3.40 -16.67 -0.12
CA GLY A 122 -3.39 -17.91 -0.89
C GLY A 122 -4.45 -17.99 -1.99
N GLN A 123 -5.54 -17.22 -1.86
CA GLN A 123 -6.66 -17.20 -2.82
C GLN A 123 -6.52 -16.08 -3.87
N MET A 124 -5.56 -15.17 -3.70
CA MET A 124 -5.34 -14.07 -4.64
C MET A 124 -4.62 -14.54 -5.90
N GLU A 125 -4.97 -13.94 -7.03
CA GLU A 125 -4.18 -14.03 -8.26
C GLU A 125 -2.80 -13.35 -8.09
N PRO A 126 -1.79 -13.71 -8.90
CA PRO A 126 -0.54 -12.94 -8.96
C PRO A 126 -0.82 -11.48 -9.26
N VAL A 127 -0.18 -10.58 -8.51
CA VAL A 127 -0.39 -9.13 -8.61
C VAL A 127 0.61 -8.55 -9.60
N ASP A 128 0.09 -7.90 -10.65
CA ASP A 128 0.91 -7.23 -11.66
C ASP A 128 1.37 -5.85 -11.18
N LEU A 129 0.45 -5.11 -10.54
CA LEU A 129 0.65 -3.73 -10.11
C LEU A 129 0.19 -3.52 -8.67
N VAL A 130 1.05 -2.93 -7.84
CA VAL A 130 0.72 -2.48 -6.49
C VAL A 130 0.68 -0.96 -6.45
N VAL A 131 -0.41 -0.39 -5.95
CA VAL A 131 -0.58 1.04 -5.74
C VAL A 131 -0.63 1.30 -4.24
N CYS A 132 0.46 1.86 -3.68
CA CYS A 132 0.57 2.10 -2.25
C CYS A 132 0.29 3.56 -1.88
N GLY A 133 -0.39 3.76 -0.75
CA GLY A 133 -0.55 5.06 -0.12
C GLY A 133 0.75 5.53 0.54
N THR A 134 1.10 6.78 0.32
CA THR A 134 2.37 7.37 0.75
C THR A 134 2.15 8.74 1.36
N VAL A 135 2.90 9.08 2.41
CA VAL A 135 2.95 10.44 2.98
C VAL A 135 4.06 11.24 2.29
N ALA A 136 5.28 10.70 2.28
CA ALA A 136 6.43 11.31 1.61
C ALA A 136 7.16 10.26 0.75
N VAL A 137 7.71 10.67 -0.39
CA VAL A 137 8.53 9.82 -1.26
C VAL A 137 9.70 10.62 -1.80
N ASP A 138 10.90 10.04 -1.84
CA ASP A 138 12.04 10.67 -2.48
C ASP A 138 12.17 10.23 -3.95
N ARG A 139 13.04 10.89 -4.71
CA ARG A 139 13.21 10.60 -6.15
C ARG A 139 13.87 9.24 -6.44
N ARG A 140 14.34 8.54 -5.41
CA ARG A 140 14.88 7.17 -5.50
C ARG A 140 13.80 6.11 -5.27
N GLY A 141 12.59 6.53 -4.89
CA GLY A 141 11.46 5.66 -4.63
C GLY A 141 11.35 5.20 -3.18
N VAL A 142 12.20 5.69 -2.27
CA VAL A 142 12.04 5.42 -0.83
C VAL A 142 10.81 6.16 -0.37
N ARG A 143 9.94 5.46 0.37
CA ARG A 143 8.65 6.01 0.80
C ARG A 143 8.50 5.97 2.32
N VAL A 144 7.75 6.93 2.83
CA VAL A 144 7.28 6.96 4.21
C VAL A 144 5.75 6.93 4.18
N GLY A 145 5.16 5.87 4.73
CA GLY A 145 3.72 5.76 4.95
C GLY A 145 3.27 6.47 6.24
N LYS A 146 1.99 6.36 6.59
CA LYS A 146 1.40 7.01 7.79
C LYS A 146 1.94 6.55 9.15
N GLY A 147 2.77 5.50 9.19
CA GLY A 147 3.44 5.02 10.40
C GLY A 147 2.84 3.77 11.05
N ALA A 148 1.67 3.29 10.59
CA ALA A 148 1.03 2.11 11.16
C ALA A 148 1.57 0.75 10.64
N GLY A 149 2.48 0.76 9.65
CA GLY A 149 3.12 -0.44 9.09
C GLY A 149 2.23 -1.39 8.30
N TYR A 150 0.95 -1.08 8.08
CA TYR A 150 0.02 -1.99 7.38
C TYR A 150 0.42 -2.23 5.93
N SER A 151 0.79 -1.19 5.17
CA SER A 151 1.14 -1.37 3.76
C SER A 151 2.39 -2.25 3.58
N ASP A 152 3.36 -2.16 4.48
CA ASP A 152 4.55 -3.00 4.49
C ASP A 152 4.19 -4.46 4.79
N LEU A 153 3.30 -4.68 5.76
CA LEU A 153 2.79 -6.02 6.08
C LEU A 153 1.95 -6.63 4.96
N GLU A 154 1.11 -5.83 4.30
CA GLU A 154 0.33 -6.26 3.14
C GLU A 154 1.24 -6.75 2.01
N VAL A 155 2.31 -6.01 1.70
CA VAL A 155 3.29 -6.44 0.67
C VAL A 155 4.06 -7.67 1.13
N ALA A 156 4.56 -7.70 2.36
CA ALA A 156 5.29 -8.83 2.91
C ALA A 156 4.46 -10.13 2.88
N LEU A 157 3.19 -10.07 3.29
CA LEU A 157 2.25 -11.20 3.25
C LEU A 157 2.05 -11.75 1.84
N LEU A 158 1.99 -10.87 0.85
CA LEU A 158 1.79 -11.25 -0.54
C LEU A 158 3.09 -11.72 -1.20
N VAL A 159 4.26 -11.23 -0.76
CA VAL A 159 5.56 -11.79 -1.17
C VAL A 159 5.71 -13.22 -0.64
N GLU A 160 5.45 -13.47 0.65
CA GLU A 160 5.50 -14.83 1.21
C GLU A 160 4.54 -15.80 0.52
N ALA A 161 3.37 -15.31 0.10
CA ALA A 161 2.39 -16.10 -0.63
C ALA A 161 2.71 -16.25 -2.14
N GLY A 162 3.83 -15.71 -2.62
CA GLY A 162 4.21 -15.75 -4.03
C GLY A 162 3.29 -14.96 -4.96
N ARG A 163 2.53 -13.99 -4.42
CA ARG A 163 1.59 -13.14 -5.17
C ARG A 163 2.21 -11.83 -5.61
N ILE A 164 3.23 -11.34 -4.90
CA ILE A 164 4.08 -10.23 -5.32
C ILE A 164 5.49 -10.78 -5.54
N GLY A 165 6.09 -10.45 -6.68
CA GLY A 165 7.42 -10.94 -7.03
C GLY A 165 8.26 -9.94 -7.84
N PRO A 166 9.40 -10.39 -8.40
CA PRO A 166 10.30 -9.54 -9.17
C PRO A 166 9.69 -8.96 -10.46
N GLN A 167 8.54 -9.41 -10.92
CA GLN A 167 7.84 -8.80 -12.07
C GLN A 167 6.77 -7.78 -11.64
N THR A 168 6.40 -7.75 -10.36
CA THR A 168 5.38 -6.84 -9.86
C THR A 168 5.90 -5.41 -9.78
N THR A 169 5.23 -4.51 -10.51
CA THR A 169 5.50 -3.07 -10.46
C THR A 169 4.82 -2.46 -9.24
N ILE A 170 5.54 -1.65 -8.47
CA ILE A 170 5.00 -0.92 -7.32
C ILE A 170 5.00 0.57 -7.64
N VAL A 171 3.86 1.22 -7.48
CA VAL A 171 3.66 2.63 -7.80
C VAL A 171 3.02 3.38 -6.63
N THR A 172 3.20 4.68 -6.62
CA THR A 172 2.43 5.57 -5.75
C THR A 172 1.88 6.76 -6.52
N THR A 173 0.64 7.15 -6.21
CA THR A 173 0.01 8.38 -6.70
C THR A 173 -0.04 9.40 -5.57
N VAL A 174 0.62 10.53 -5.74
CA VAL A 174 0.82 11.53 -4.66
C VAL A 174 0.74 12.95 -5.18
N HIS A 175 0.55 13.93 -4.30
CA HIS A 175 0.71 15.33 -4.64
C HIS A 175 2.19 15.67 -4.89
N GLN A 176 2.49 16.71 -5.68
CA GLN A 176 3.86 17.13 -5.97
C GLN A 176 4.67 17.46 -4.71
N LEU A 177 4.02 18.07 -3.71
CA LEU A 177 4.62 18.41 -2.40
C LEU A 177 4.98 17.20 -1.52
N GLN A 178 4.50 16.00 -1.87
CA GLN A 178 4.89 14.75 -1.21
C GLN A 178 6.18 14.17 -1.77
N VAL A 179 6.62 14.64 -2.95
CA VAL A 179 7.91 14.28 -3.54
C VAL A 179 8.97 15.18 -2.93
N VAL A 180 9.90 14.59 -2.18
CA VAL A 180 10.96 15.31 -1.48
C VAL A 180 12.32 15.13 -2.18
N ASP A 181 13.12 16.18 -2.19
CA ASP A 181 14.47 16.14 -2.81
C ASP A 181 15.56 15.68 -1.84
N THR A 182 15.21 15.38 -0.59
CA THR A 182 16.11 14.84 0.43
C THR A 182 15.90 13.34 0.58
N ASP A 183 16.97 12.57 0.77
CA ASP A 183 16.89 11.13 1.06
C ASP A 183 15.98 10.87 2.26
N LEU A 184 15.06 9.91 2.11
CA LEU A 184 14.20 9.47 3.20
C LEU A 184 14.83 8.30 3.98
N PRO A 185 14.58 8.23 5.29
CA PRO A 185 15.07 7.13 6.12
C PRO A 185 14.29 5.84 5.83
N GLU A 186 14.99 4.72 5.68
CA GLU A 186 14.43 3.40 5.39
C GLU A 186 15.04 2.30 6.28
N THR A 187 14.36 1.16 6.35
CA THR A 187 14.78 -0.07 7.05
C THR A 187 14.69 -1.26 6.10
N ASP A 188 15.33 -2.39 6.45
CA ASP A 188 15.39 -3.60 5.59
C ASP A 188 14.01 -4.22 5.27
N HIS A 189 12.99 -3.91 6.07
CA HIS A 189 11.62 -4.39 5.87
C HIS A 189 10.72 -3.39 5.13
N ASP A 190 11.22 -2.19 4.81
CA ASP A 190 10.51 -1.28 3.92
C ASP A 190 10.63 -1.74 2.46
N PHE A 191 9.73 -1.26 1.62
CA PHE A 191 9.83 -1.42 0.17
C PHE A 191 9.83 -0.06 -0.52
N SER A 192 10.53 0.01 -1.65
CA SER A 192 10.52 1.19 -2.50
C SER A 192 9.49 1.05 -3.63
N VAL A 193 9.06 2.19 -4.15
CA VAL A 193 8.25 2.26 -5.37
C VAL A 193 9.16 2.32 -6.59
N ASP A 194 8.71 1.76 -7.69
CA ASP A 194 9.40 1.85 -8.99
C ASP A 194 8.96 3.09 -9.76
N ILE A 195 7.73 3.56 -9.52
CA ILE A 195 7.16 4.72 -10.22
C ILE A 195 6.41 5.63 -9.25
N ILE A 196 6.72 6.92 -9.30
CA ILE A 196 6.00 7.99 -8.61
C ILE A 196 5.20 8.75 -9.64
N VAL A 197 3.89 8.86 -9.44
CA VAL A 197 3.00 9.61 -10.32
C VAL A 197 2.37 10.76 -9.55
N THR A 198 2.60 11.98 -10.02
CA THR A 198 1.95 13.19 -9.50
C THR A 198 0.92 13.71 -10.51
N PRO A 199 0.19 14.80 -10.23
CA PRO A 199 -0.59 15.52 -11.26
C PRO A 199 0.26 16.27 -12.28
N GLU A 200 1.56 16.45 -12.04
CA GLU A 200 2.48 17.22 -12.91
C GLU A 200 3.49 16.36 -13.69
N GLN A 201 3.96 15.26 -13.11
CA GLN A 201 4.96 14.40 -13.75
C GLN A 201 4.84 12.91 -13.37
N THR A 202 5.62 12.08 -14.06
CA THR A 202 5.92 10.69 -13.70
C THR A 202 7.42 10.56 -13.50
N ILE A 203 7.85 9.93 -12.40
CA ILE A 203 9.26 9.71 -12.05
C ILE A 203 9.49 8.20 -11.95
N PHE A 204 10.43 7.68 -12.72
CA PHE A 204 10.89 6.30 -12.64
C PHE A 204 12.06 6.20 -11.68
N CYS A 205 12.04 5.20 -10.81
CA CYS A 205 12.97 5.05 -9.69
C CYS A 205 13.88 3.84 -9.92
N ASP A 206 15.20 4.04 -9.77
CA ASP A 206 16.19 2.99 -10.06
C ASP A 206 16.45 2.07 -8.86
N ALA A 207 16.13 2.49 -7.63
CA ALA A 207 16.48 1.78 -6.40
C ALA A 207 15.38 0.80 -5.96
N ARG A 208 15.15 -0.24 -6.75
CA ARG A 208 14.14 -1.27 -6.45
C ARG A 208 14.51 -2.11 -5.22
N ARG A 209 13.66 -2.05 -4.20
CA ARG A 209 13.72 -2.88 -2.99
C ARG A 209 12.37 -3.52 -2.72
N ARG A 210 12.41 -4.78 -2.32
CA ARG A 210 11.25 -5.59 -1.94
C ARG A 210 11.57 -6.30 -0.63
N PRO A 211 10.61 -6.46 0.28
CA PRO A 211 10.82 -7.26 1.47
C PRO A 211 10.93 -8.72 1.03
N THR A 212 11.73 -9.51 1.74
CA THR A 212 11.83 -10.96 1.51
C THR A 212 10.70 -11.74 2.19
N GLY A 213 9.89 -11.07 2.99
CA GLY A 213 8.77 -11.63 3.75
C GLY A 213 8.47 -10.81 4.99
N ILE A 214 7.75 -11.39 5.95
CA ILE A 214 7.42 -10.73 7.21
C ILE A 214 8.66 -10.66 8.10
N SER A 215 9.01 -9.45 8.53
CA SER A 215 10.06 -9.23 9.51
C SER A 215 9.53 -9.41 10.94
N TRP A 216 9.41 -10.68 11.37
CA TRP A 216 8.80 -11.05 12.66
C TRP A 216 9.47 -10.41 13.88
N SER A 217 10.79 -10.23 13.84
CA SER A 217 11.56 -9.58 14.91
C SER A 217 11.21 -8.11 15.12
N HIS A 218 10.62 -7.44 14.12
CA HIS A 218 10.19 -6.04 14.19
C HIS A 218 8.71 -5.88 14.56
N LEU A 219 7.99 -6.98 14.81
CA LEU A 219 6.58 -6.94 15.18
C LEU A 219 6.37 -7.10 16.68
N SER A 220 5.57 -6.20 17.26
CA SER A 220 5.12 -6.35 18.64
C SER A 220 4.13 -7.51 18.76
N ARG A 221 4.10 -8.17 19.92
CA ARG A 221 3.10 -9.22 20.21
C ARG A 221 1.66 -8.72 20.07
N GLU A 222 1.43 -7.46 20.42
CA GLU A 222 0.14 -6.79 20.24
C GLU A 222 -0.23 -6.71 18.76
N LYS A 223 0.70 -6.27 17.89
CA LYS A 223 0.48 -6.18 16.44
C LYS A 223 0.16 -7.54 15.81
N ILE A 224 0.87 -8.59 16.23
CA ILE A 224 0.63 -9.97 15.77
C ILE A 224 -0.77 -10.44 16.17
N ARG A 225 -1.19 -10.20 17.41
CA ARG A 225 -2.54 -10.56 17.91
C ARG A 225 -3.65 -9.76 17.23
N ALA A 226 -3.40 -8.49 16.91
CA ALA A 226 -4.38 -7.60 16.30
C ALA A 226 -4.68 -7.94 14.84
N ILE A 227 -3.77 -8.65 14.14
CA ILE A 227 -3.94 -9.02 12.74
C ILE A 227 -4.11 -10.55 12.66
N PRO A 228 -5.33 -11.07 12.44
CA PRO A 228 -5.59 -12.50 12.44
C PRO A 228 -4.71 -13.30 11.48
N ALA A 229 -4.44 -12.74 10.29
CA ALA A 229 -3.56 -13.36 9.29
C ALA A 229 -2.10 -13.53 9.75
N LEU A 230 -1.63 -12.70 10.69
CA LEU A 230 -0.31 -12.84 11.32
C LEU A 230 -0.35 -13.85 12.47
N SER A 231 -1.39 -13.81 13.32
CA SER A 231 -1.54 -14.78 14.43
C SER A 231 -1.54 -16.22 13.91
N ALA A 232 -2.34 -16.50 12.87
CA ALA A 232 -2.43 -17.83 12.27
C ALA A 232 -1.08 -18.30 11.67
N ARG A 233 -0.32 -17.38 11.05
CA ARG A 233 1.02 -17.68 10.52
C ARG A 233 2.04 -17.95 11.62
N ALA A 234 2.03 -17.16 12.69
CA ALA A 234 2.92 -17.36 13.84
C ALA A 234 2.65 -18.71 14.52
N GLU A 235 1.39 -19.13 14.61
CA GLU A 235 1.00 -20.45 15.10
C GLU A 235 1.47 -21.58 14.18
N ALA A 236 1.27 -21.44 12.87
CA ALA A 236 1.74 -22.41 11.89
C ALA A 236 3.27 -22.59 11.90
N GLN A 237 4.04 -21.49 12.04
CA GLN A 237 5.49 -21.56 12.17
C GLN A 237 5.93 -22.28 13.44
N ARG A 238 5.25 -22.08 14.57
CA ARG A 238 5.55 -22.81 15.81
C ARG A 238 5.23 -24.30 15.70
N LEU A 239 4.13 -24.65 15.04
CA LEU A 239 3.72 -26.05 14.85
C LEU A 239 4.59 -26.78 13.81
N GLY A 240 5.16 -26.04 12.85
CA GLY A 240 6.07 -26.54 11.82
C GLY A 240 7.55 -26.60 12.24
N ASP A 241 7.90 -26.12 13.43
CA ASP A 241 9.27 -26.14 13.97
C ASP A 241 9.39 -27.17 15.11
N PRO A 242 9.67 -28.46 14.81
CA PRO A 242 9.69 -29.54 15.80
C PRO A 242 10.89 -29.47 16.77
N ALA A 243 11.71 -28.42 16.72
CA ALA A 243 12.95 -28.30 17.51
C ALA A 243 12.83 -27.41 18.77
N GLY A 244 11.65 -26.89 19.09
CA GLY A 244 11.45 -25.94 20.19
C GLY A 244 11.15 -26.53 21.57
N ASP A 245 10.95 -27.84 21.68
CA ASP A 245 10.65 -28.51 22.95
C ASP A 245 11.79 -29.47 23.32
N LYS A 246 12.82 -28.92 23.95
CA LYS A 246 13.68 -29.70 24.85
C LYS A 246 13.66 -29.03 26.22
N PRO A 247 13.46 -29.82 27.30
CA PRO A 247 13.20 -29.33 28.65
C PRO A 247 14.38 -28.58 29.27
#